data_AF-A0A432RAJ5-F1
#
_entry.id   AF-A0A432RAJ5-F1
#
_cell.length_a   1.000
_cell.length_b   1.000
_cell.length_c   1.000
_cell.angle_alpha   90.00
_cell.angle_beta   90.00
_cell.angle_gamma   90.00
#
_symmetry.space_group_name_H-M   'P 1'
#
loop_
_entity.id
_entity.type
_entity.pdbx_description
1 polymer ?
#
loop_
_entity_poly.entity_id
_entity_poly.type
_entity_poly.pdbx_seq_one_letter_code
_entity_poly.pdbx_strand_id
1 'polypeptide(L)'
;MAPEDKRRRSVMLDSEHAELLRMLAGRYGVSMASYLRSLVRAAWEAEEKGLNAASLLRRSMAYEMLTRLGAMPVPLNVLSHVPLNVIRSAGRELGESLAGLLGYEGLSDLLAGLVERLGLGVAEYQRILMLPQNSADKKAAAELLTSIARGAGMKVVVEDGMAVIIPSDTG
;
A
#
# COMPACT_ATOMS: atom_id res chain seq x y z
N MET A 1 -18.56 -8.39 -38.18
CA MET A 1 -18.15 -8.65 -36.78
C MET A 1 -18.65 -10.02 -36.40
N ALA A 2 -17.76 -11.01 -36.31
CA ALA A 2 -18.14 -12.36 -35.86
C ALA A 2 -18.49 -12.32 -34.36
N PRO A 3 -19.45 -13.12 -33.89
CA PRO A 3 -19.78 -13.20 -32.47
C PRO A 3 -18.58 -13.77 -31.71
N GLU A 4 -18.15 -13.08 -30.64
CA GLU A 4 -17.17 -13.61 -29.70
C GLU A 4 -17.64 -14.99 -29.19
N ASP A 5 -16.86 -16.00 -29.55
CA ASP A 5 -17.10 -17.39 -29.22
C ASP A 5 -17.03 -17.53 -27.69
N LYS A 6 -18.19 -17.60 -27.01
CA LYS A 6 -18.33 -17.89 -25.56
C LYS A 6 -17.92 -19.33 -25.26
N ARG A 7 -16.67 -19.70 -25.55
CA ARG A 7 -16.13 -21.02 -25.21
C ARG A 7 -15.99 -21.11 -23.70
N ARG A 8 -16.73 -22.06 -23.09
CA ARG A 8 -16.50 -22.45 -21.71
C ARG A 8 -15.07 -23.01 -21.63
N ARG A 9 -14.23 -22.38 -20.83
CA ARG A 9 -12.86 -22.85 -20.56
C ARG A 9 -12.80 -23.37 -19.14
N SER A 10 -12.27 -24.56 -18.98
CA SER A 10 -11.94 -25.11 -17.67
C SER A 10 -10.67 -24.45 -17.17
N VAL A 11 -10.69 -23.96 -15.94
CA VAL A 11 -9.53 -23.42 -15.22
C VAL A 11 -9.30 -24.31 -14.03
N MET A 12 -8.08 -24.83 -13.88
CA MET A 12 -7.71 -25.58 -12.69
C MET A 12 -7.29 -24.61 -11.59
N LEU A 13 -7.84 -24.82 -10.40
CA LEU A 13 -7.56 -24.08 -9.18
C LEU A 13 -7.37 -25.11 -8.07
N ASP A 14 -6.48 -24.80 -7.12
CA ASP A 14 -6.41 -25.58 -5.89
C ASP A 14 -7.74 -25.50 -5.15
N SER A 15 -8.10 -26.57 -4.45
CA SER A 15 -9.37 -26.66 -3.73
C SER A 15 -9.55 -25.48 -2.78
N GLU A 16 -8.53 -25.16 -1.97
CA GLU A 16 -8.56 -24.06 -1.03
C GLU A 16 -8.95 -22.71 -1.69
N HIS A 17 -8.33 -22.38 -2.82
CA HIS A 17 -8.63 -21.17 -3.58
C HIS A 17 -10.04 -21.20 -4.20
N ALA A 18 -10.49 -22.37 -4.68
CA ALA A 18 -11.83 -22.54 -5.22
C ALA A 18 -12.92 -22.37 -4.14
N GLU A 19 -12.69 -22.91 -2.94
CA GLU A 19 -13.55 -22.73 -1.77
C GLU A 19 -13.65 -21.25 -1.35
N LEU A 20 -12.52 -20.54 -1.28
CA LEU A 20 -12.49 -19.10 -0.98
C LEU A 20 -13.30 -18.29 -2.01
N LEU A 21 -13.09 -18.53 -3.30
CA LEU A 21 -13.84 -17.87 -4.37
C LEU A 21 -15.33 -18.17 -4.31
N ARG A 22 -15.72 -19.41 -3.99
CA ARG A 22 -17.12 -19.80 -3.83
C ARG A 22 -17.77 -19.06 -2.66
N MET A 23 -17.09 -18.98 -1.51
CA MET A 23 -17.59 -18.22 -0.36
C MET A 23 -17.76 -16.73 -0.67
N LEU A 24 -16.76 -16.11 -1.30
CA LEU A 24 -16.81 -14.70 -1.67
C LEU A 24 -17.94 -14.42 -2.66
N ALA A 25 -18.06 -15.24 -3.72
CA ALA A 25 -19.15 -15.11 -4.69
C ALA A 25 -20.53 -15.24 -4.02
N GLY A 26 -20.66 -16.17 -3.07
CA GLY A 26 -21.86 -16.36 -2.25
C GLY A 26 -22.24 -15.12 -1.43
N ARG A 27 -21.26 -14.43 -0.81
CA ARG A 27 -21.50 -13.18 -0.05
C ARG A 27 -22.10 -12.06 -0.91
N TYR A 28 -21.76 -12.03 -2.20
CA TYR A 28 -22.25 -11.01 -3.14
C TYR A 28 -23.43 -11.50 -4.00
N GLY A 29 -23.98 -12.69 -3.73
CA GLY A 29 -25.14 -13.22 -4.45
C GLY A 29 -24.87 -13.52 -5.94
N VAL A 30 -23.61 -13.78 -6.31
CA VAL A 30 -23.21 -14.06 -7.70
C VAL A 30 -22.64 -15.47 -7.85
N SER A 31 -22.65 -16.00 -9.07
CA SER A 31 -21.97 -17.27 -9.35
C SER A 31 -20.45 -17.12 -9.31
N MET A 32 -19.74 -18.16 -8.88
CA MET A 32 -18.26 -18.19 -8.85
C MET A 32 -17.66 -17.82 -10.22
N ALA A 33 -18.22 -18.32 -11.32
CA ALA A 33 -17.75 -18.01 -12.67
C ALA A 33 -17.97 -16.53 -13.07
N SER A 34 -19.04 -15.90 -12.58
CA SER A 34 -19.26 -14.47 -12.78
C SER A 34 -18.28 -13.63 -11.97
N TYR A 35 -18.10 -14.01 -10.69
CA TYR A 35 -17.18 -13.34 -9.78
C TYR A 35 -15.74 -13.39 -10.29
N LEU A 36 -15.25 -14.58 -10.68
CA LEU A 36 -13.90 -14.77 -11.21
C LEU A 36 -13.66 -13.95 -12.48
N ARG A 37 -14.61 -13.92 -13.42
CA ARG A 37 -14.49 -13.10 -14.63
C ARG A 37 -14.41 -11.61 -14.31
N SER A 38 -15.19 -11.15 -13.32
CA SER A 38 -15.12 -9.76 -12.86
C SER A 38 -13.76 -9.43 -12.26
N LEU A 39 -13.22 -10.31 -11.42
CA LEU A 39 -11.89 -10.13 -10.81
C LEU A 39 -10.78 -10.09 -11.86
N VAL A 40 -10.77 -11.04 -12.80
CA VAL A 40 -9.76 -11.09 -13.87
C VAL A 40 -9.84 -9.85 -14.75
N ARG A 41 -11.04 -9.39 -15.09
CA ARG A 41 -11.22 -8.18 -15.89
C ARG A 41 -10.72 -6.93 -15.14
N ALA A 42 -11.08 -6.78 -13.86
CA ALA A 42 -10.62 -5.65 -13.05
C ALA A 42 -9.09 -5.66 -12.88
N ALA A 43 -8.49 -6.83 -12.69
CA ALA A 43 -7.04 -6.97 -12.62
C ALA A 43 -6.38 -6.58 -13.95
N TRP A 44 -6.91 -7.07 -15.08
CA TRP A 44 -6.42 -6.70 -16.41
C TRP A 44 -6.49 -5.19 -16.67
N GLU A 45 -7.64 -4.56 -16.38
CA GLU A 45 -7.84 -3.11 -16.56
C GLU A 45 -6.88 -2.28 -15.69
N ALA A 46 -6.47 -2.79 -14.53
CA ALA A 46 -5.46 -2.16 -13.68
C ALA A 46 -4.06 -2.28 -14.31
N GLU A 47 -3.67 -3.48 -14.76
CA GLU A 47 -2.36 -3.73 -15.37
C GLU A 47 -2.18 -2.94 -16.67
N GLU A 48 -3.22 -2.80 -17.52
CA GLU A 48 -3.18 -1.95 -18.73
C GLU A 48 -2.86 -0.47 -18.42
N LYS A 49 -3.21 -0.01 -17.22
CA LYS A 49 -2.92 1.35 -16.74
C LYS A 49 -1.56 1.45 -16.05
N GLY A 50 -0.75 0.38 -16.09
CA GLY A 50 0.52 0.29 -15.38
C GLY A 50 0.38 0.17 -13.87
N LEU A 51 -0.81 -0.19 -13.38
CA LEU A 51 -1.07 -0.40 -11.95
C LEU A 51 -1.05 -1.90 -11.67
N ASN A 52 0.01 -2.39 -11.05
CA ASN A 52 0.05 -3.79 -10.61
C ASN A 52 -1.19 -4.11 -9.75
N ALA A 53 -1.98 -5.09 -10.18
CA ALA A 53 -3.31 -5.34 -9.63
C ALA A 53 -3.27 -5.76 -8.16
N ALA A 54 -2.30 -6.59 -7.79
CA ALA A 54 -2.11 -7.04 -6.41
C ALA A 54 -1.73 -5.86 -5.50
N SER A 55 -0.76 -5.06 -5.91
CA SER A 55 -0.36 -3.84 -5.18
C SER A 55 -1.48 -2.80 -5.13
N LEU A 56 -2.32 -2.70 -6.16
CA LEU A 56 -3.50 -1.82 -6.15
C LEU A 56 -4.50 -2.26 -5.09
N LEU A 57 -4.86 -3.55 -5.03
CA LEU A 57 -5.79 -4.06 -4.02
C LEU A 57 -5.30 -3.80 -2.59
N ARG A 58 -4.02 -4.09 -2.31
CA ARG A 58 -3.42 -3.82 -0.99
C ARG A 58 -3.46 -2.33 -0.63
N ARG A 59 -3.11 -1.45 -1.58
CA ARG A 59 -3.21 0.01 -1.39
C ARG A 59 -4.65 0.48 -1.17
N SER A 60 -5.62 -0.07 -1.89
CA SER A 60 -7.04 0.27 -1.72
C SER A 60 -7.57 -0.15 -0.36
N MET A 61 -7.15 -1.32 0.16
CA MET A 61 -7.49 -1.75 1.52
C MET A 61 -6.92 -0.81 2.57
N ALA A 62 -5.63 -0.43 2.45
CA ALA A 62 -5.01 0.53 3.36
C ALA A 62 -5.71 1.90 3.30
N TYR A 63 -6.08 2.36 2.10
CA TYR A 63 -6.80 3.63 1.93
C TYR A 63 -8.20 3.61 2.56
N GLU A 64 -8.95 2.53 2.37
CA GLU A 64 -10.26 2.33 3.00
C GLU A 64 -10.15 2.33 4.53
N MET A 65 -9.13 1.65 5.08
CA MET A 65 -8.85 1.65 6.52
C MET A 65 -8.53 3.04 7.05
N LEU A 66 -7.64 3.79 6.38
CA LEU A 66 -7.31 5.17 6.74
C LEU A 66 -8.54 6.09 6.67
N THR A 67 -9.38 5.93 5.65
CA THR A 67 -10.61 6.71 5.49
C THR A 67 -11.58 6.46 6.65
N ARG A 68 -11.74 5.20 7.07
CA ARG A 68 -12.57 4.85 8.24
C ARG A 68 -12.04 5.42 9.55
N LEU A 69 -10.72 5.61 9.66
CA LEU A 69 -10.08 6.26 10.80
C LEU A 69 -10.20 7.80 10.76
N GLY A 70 -10.86 8.37 9.74
CA GLY A 70 -10.99 9.81 9.58
C GLY A 70 -9.72 10.48 9.06
N ALA A 71 -8.78 9.73 8.49
CA ALA A 71 -7.60 10.32 7.87
C ALA A 71 -8.03 11.18 6.68
N MET A 72 -7.55 12.42 6.65
CA MET A 72 -7.84 13.37 5.57
C MET A 72 -6.57 13.65 4.76
N PRO A 73 -6.68 13.77 3.42
CA PRO A 73 -5.55 14.19 2.61
C PRO A 73 -5.18 15.64 2.94
N VAL A 74 -3.94 15.86 3.34
CA VAL A 74 -3.41 17.19 3.64
C VAL A 74 -2.42 17.58 2.54
N PRO A 75 -2.45 18.83 2.04
CA PRO A 75 -1.44 19.34 1.11
C PRO A 75 -0.03 19.24 1.72
N LEU A 76 0.94 18.78 0.93
CA LEU A 76 2.31 18.53 1.38
C LEU A 76 3.00 19.80 1.92
N ASN A 77 2.67 20.96 1.35
CA ASN A 77 3.21 22.25 1.75
C ASN A 77 2.81 22.67 3.17
N VAL A 78 1.77 22.07 3.76
CA VAL A 78 1.42 22.32 5.17
C VAL A 78 2.50 21.74 6.09
N LEU A 79 3.09 20.59 5.71
CA LEU A 79 4.08 19.90 6.56
C LEU A 79 5.38 20.68 6.71
N SER A 80 5.77 21.50 5.73
CA SER A 80 7.02 22.28 5.83
C SER A 80 6.97 23.41 6.86
N HIS A 81 5.77 23.79 7.29
CA HIS A 81 5.56 24.77 8.36
C HIS A 81 5.52 24.15 9.76
N VAL A 82 5.50 22.82 9.87
CA VAL A 82 5.48 22.12 11.16
C VAL A 82 6.92 21.89 11.65
N PRO A 83 7.24 22.20 12.92
CA PRO A 83 8.55 21.93 13.47
C PRO A 83 8.95 20.44 13.39
N LEU A 84 10.19 20.15 12.98
CA LEU A 84 10.67 18.78 12.76
C LEU A 84 10.56 17.88 14.00
N ASN A 85 10.73 18.44 15.21
CA ASN A 85 10.54 17.69 16.45
C ASN A 85 9.10 17.20 16.63
N VAL A 86 8.12 18.02 16.24
CA VAL A 86 6.69 17.67 16.27
C VAL A 86 6.37 16.62 15.20
N ILE A 87 6.93 16.77 13.99
CA ILE A 87 6.80 15.76 12.93
C ILE A 87 7.33 14.41 13.39
N ARG A 88 8.48 14.39 14.07
CA ARG A 88 9.10 13.17 14.57
C ARG A 88 8.27 12.50 15.66
N SER A 89 7.77 13.26 16.64
CA SER A 89 6.95 12.70 17.72
C SER A 89 5.62 12.18 17.18
N ALA A 90 4.90 12.98 16.40
CA ALA A 90 3.63 12.58 15.81
C ALA A 90 3.80 11.40 14.85
N GLY A 91 4.88 11.38 14.07
CA GLY A 91 5.21 10.27 13.19
C GLY A 91 5.42 8.98 13.97
N ARG A 92 6.15 8.99 15.10
CA ARG A 92 6.33 7.79 15.92
C ARG A 92 5.02 7.28 16.52
N GLU A 93 4.23 8.15 17.11
CA GLU A 93 2.91 7.80 17.69
C GLU A 93 1.97 7.19 16.64
N LEU A 94 1.96 7.78 15.43
CA LEU A 94 1.23 7.22 14.28
C LEU A 94 1.77 5.87 13.86
N GLY A 95 3.10 5.70 13.82
CA GLY A 95 3.75 4.43 13.50
C GLY A 95 3.33 3.30 14.44
N GLU A 96 3.39 3.55 15.75
CA GLU A 96 2.95 2.59 16.78
C GLU A 96 1.47 2.22 16.62
N SER A 97 0.62 3.23 16.41
CA SER A 97 -0.83 3.04 16.26
C SER A 97 -1.17 2.28 14.97
N LEU A 98 -0.54 2.63 13.85
CA LEU A 98 -0.78 2.01 12.55
C LEU A 98 -0.23 0.58 12.49
N ALA A 99 0.90 0.30 13.14
CA ALA A 99 1.42 -1.06 13.24
C ALA A 99 0.44 -1.99 13.96
N GLY A 100 -0.20 -1.52 15.04
CA GLY A 100 -1.23 -2.27 15.74
C GLY A 100 -2.51 -2.53 14.94
N LEU A 101 -2.83 -1.66 13.97
CA LEU A 101 -4.06 -1.75 13.18
C LEU A 101 -3.90 -2.49 11.85
N LEU A 102 -2.81 -2.21 11.13
CA LEU A 102 -2.55 -2.72 9.78
C LEU A 102 -1.65 -3.96 9.77
N GLY A 103 -0.97 -4.22 10.89
CA GLY A 103 0.19 -5.12 10.91
C GLY A 103 1.38 -4.53 10.15
N TYR A 104 2.53 -5.20 10.25
CA TYR A 104 3.78 -4.76 9.63
C TYR A 104 3.71 -4.76 8.10
N GLU A 105 3.13 -5.79 7.49
CA GLU A 105 2.99 -5.90 6.04
C GLU A 105 2.12 -4.79 5.47
N GLY A 106 0.95 -4.55 6.08
CA GLY A 106 0.02 -3.52 5.63
C GLY A 106 0.60 -2.11 5.78
N LEU A 107 1.34 -1.85 6.86
CA LEU A 107 2.03 -0.58 7.04
C LEU A 107 3.21 -0.42 6.07
N SER A 108 3.98 -1.48 5.80
CA SER A 108 5.06 -1.46 4.82
C SER A 108 4.53 -1.12 3.42
N ASP A 109 3.44 -1.76 3.00
CA ASP A 109 2.77 -1.47 1.72
C ASP A 109 2.24 -0.04 1.65
N LEU A 110 1.69 0.48 2.75
CA LEU A 110 1.25 1.87 2.84
C LEU A 110 2.43 2.84 2.68
N LEU A 111 3.53 2.62 3.39
CA LEU A 111 4.73 3.44 3.31
C LEU A 111 5.33 3.40 1.90
N ALA A 112 5.43 2.21 1.30
CA ALA A 112 5.88 2.02 -0.08
C ALA A 112 5.04 2.84 -1.06
N GLY A 113 3.71 2.72 -0.96
CA GLY A 113 2.78 3.47 -1.80
C GLY A 113 2.90 4.99 -1.63
N LEU A 114 3.12 5.48 -0.40
CA LEU A 114 3.33 6.91 -0.13
C LEU A 114 4.66 7.42 -0.66
N VAL A 115 5.74 6.66 -0.51
CA VAL A 115 7.07 7.01 -1.03
C VAL A 115 7.07 7.14 -2.55
N GLU A 116 6.47 6.18 -3.25
CA GLU A 116 6.33 6.22 -4.70
C GLU A 116 5.44 7.38 -5.16
N ARG A 117 4.25 7.52 -4.55
CA ARG A 117 3.27 8.54 -4.94
C ARG A 117 3.78 9.96 -4.75
N LEU A 118 4.55 10.20 -3.69
CA LEU A 118 5.13 11.53 -3.40
C LEU A 118 6.43 11.77 -4.19
N GLY A 119 6.90 10.79 -4.95
CA GLY A 119 8.17 10.86 -5.67
C GLY A 119 9.34 11.11 -4.70
N LEU A 120 9.32 10.40 -3.58
CA LEU A 120 10.36 10.45 -2.54
C LEU A 120 11.39 9.33 -2.70
N GLY A 121 11.09 8.31 -3.49
CA GLY A 121 11.96 7.16 -3.67
C GLY A 121 11.27 5.99 -4.37
N VAL A 122 11.82 4.80 -4.16
CA VAL A 122 11.40 3.55 -4.78
C VAL A 122 11.21 2.49 -3.70
N ALA A 123 10.14 1.72 -3.78
CA ALA A 123 9.97 0.52 -2.96
C ALA A 123 10.44 -0.71 -3.75
N GLU A 124 11.36 -1.45 -3.17
CA GLU A 124 11.74 -2.80 -3.61
C GLU A 124 11.11 -3.82 -2.65
N TYR A 125 10.93 -5.07 -3.10
CA TYR A 125 10.19 -6.13 -2.40
C TYR A 125 10.47 -6.29 -0.88
N GLN A 126 11.67 -5.95 -0.41
CA GLN A 126 12.06 -6.05 1.00
C GLN A 126 12.60 -4.75 1.61
N ARG A 127 12.56 -3.63 0.88
CA ARG A 127 13.11 -2.37 1.38
C ARG A 127 12.51 -1.18 0.67
N ILE A 128 12.29 -0.10 1.41
CA ILE A 128 11.86 1.18 0.85
C ILE A 128 13.07 2.11 0.85
N LEU A 129 13.52 2.48 -0.34
CA LEU A 129 14.62 3.41 -0.54
C LEU A 129 14.06 4.81 -0.76
N MET A 130 14.43 5.75 0.09
CA MET A 130 14.09 7.16 -0.04
C MET A 130 15.34 7.93 -0.49
N LEU A 131 15.18 8.68 -1.59
CA LEU A 131 16.25 9.47 -2.19
C LEU A 131 16.41 10.81 -1.44
N PRO A 132 17.56 11.49 -1.59
CA PRO A 132 17.76 12.81 -1.01
C PRO A 132 16.76 13.81 -1.57
N GLN A 133 16.14 14.58 -0.69
CA GLN A 133 15.09 15.53 -1.04
C GLN A 133 15.64 16.96 -1.03
N ASN A 134 15.38 17.72 -2.11
CA ASN A 134 15.86 19.10 -2.23
C ASN A 134 14.86 20.15 -1.75
N SER A 135 13.55 19.84 -1.74
CA SER A 135 12.49 20.75 -1.28
C SER A 135 12.15 20.56 0.20
N ALA A 136 11.85 21.64 0.92
CA ALA A 136 11.46 21.60 2.33
C ALA A 136 10.23 20.70 2.57
N ASP A 137 9.21 20.78 1.71
CA ASP A 137 7.99 19.96 1.79
C ASP A 137 8.30 18.46 1.73
N LYS A 138 9.10 18.04 0.74
CA LYS A 138 9.51 16.64 0.60
C LYS A 138 10.44 16.18 1.71
N LYS A 139 11.30 17.05 2.26
CA LYS A 139 12.11 16.73 3.45
C LYS A 139 11.24 16.48 4.68
N ALA A 140 10.25 17.34 4.92
CA ALA A 140 9.29 17.17 6.01
C ALA A 140 8.48 15.88 5.86
N ALA A 141 8.02 15.58 4.64
CA ALA A 141 7.34 14.32 4.33
C ALA A 141 8.24 13.09 4.53
N ALA A 142 9.50 13.16 4.09
CA ALA A 142 10.45 12.08 4.29
C ALA A 142 10.73 11.84 5.79
N GLU A 143 10.87 12.91 6.57
CA GLU A 143 11.03 12.81 8.02
C GLU A 143 9.79 12.20 8.70
N LEU A 144 8.58 12.57 8.24
CA LEU A 144 7.34 11.97 8.75
C LEU A 144 7.29 10.47 8.48
N LEU A 145 7.52 10.04 7.23
CA LEU A 145 7.46 8.63 6.83
C LEU A 145 8.53 7.79 7.54
N THR A 146 9.74 8.30 7.67
CA THR A 146 10.81 7.63 8.43
C THR A 146 10.50 7.56 9.93
N SER A 147 9.81 8.56 10.48
CA SER A 147 9.37 8.55 11.88
C SER A 147 8.22 7.57 12.13
N ILE A 148 7.28 7.43 11.17
CA ILE A 148 6.25 6.39 11.18
C ILE A 148 6.88 5.00 11.15
N ALA A 149 7.83 4.77 10.24
CA ALA A 149 8.56 3.51 10.17
C ALA A 149 9.27 3.18 11.49
N ARG A 150 9.95 4.17 12.11
CA ARG A 150 10.60 3.98 13.42
C ARG A 150 9.60 3.67 14.53
N GLY A 151 8.47 4.37 14.58
CA GLY A 151 7.41 4.13 15.58
C GLY A 151 6.83 2.73 15.46
N ALA A 152 6.71 2.23 14.22
CA ALA A 152 6.28 0.87 13.95
C ALA A 152 7.34 -0.20 14.30
N GLY A 153 8.55 0.17 14.74
CA GLY A 153 9.61 -0.81 15.00
C GLY A 153 10.38 -1.29 13.76
N MET A 154 10.20 -0.62 12.61
CA MET A 154 10.98 -0.91 11.40
C MET A 154 12.41 -0.36 11.53
N LYS A 155 13.37 -1.05 10.93
CA LYS A 155 14.75 -0.58 10.90
C LYS A 155 14.90 0.53 9.86
N VAL A 156 15.26 1.72 10.31
CA VAL A 156 15.49 2.89 9.44
C VAL A 156 16.95 3.31 9.52
N VAL A 157 17.67 3.18 8.41
CA VAL A 157 19.06 3.65 8.25
C VAL A 157 19.04 4.95 7.45
N VAL A 158 19.71 5.99 7.94
CA VAL A 158 19.78 7.29 7.26
C VAL A 158 21.24 7.66 7.06
N GLU A 159 21.67 7.78 5.81
CA GLU A 159 23.03 8.13 5.41
C GLU A 159 22.99 9.11 4.24
N ASP A 160 23.76 10.21 4.31
CA ASP A 160 23.87 11.23 3.26
C ASP A 160 22.54 11.76 2.70
N GLY A 161 21.52 11.85 3.56
CA GLY A 161 20.18 12.30 3.18
C GLY A 161 19.33 11.26 2.44
N MET A 162 19.86 10.05 2.21
CA MET A 162 19.09 8.86 1.84
C MET A 162 18.56 8.19 3.10
N ALA A 163 17.36 7.61 3.00
CA ALA A 163 16.83 6.75 4.04
C ALA A 163 16.46 5.38 3.47
N VAL A 164 16.86 4.32 4.15
CA VAL A 164 16.47 2.94 3.83
C VAL A 164 15.60 2.44 4.97
N ILE A 165 14.34 2.11 4.66
CA ILE A 165 13.43 1.46 5.58
C ILE A 165 13.43 -0.03 5.25
N ILE A 166 13.80 -0.84 6.23
CA ILE A 166 13.78 -2.29 6.14
C ILE A 166 12.61 -2.75 7.02
N PRO A 167 11.53 -3.29 6.43
CA PRO A 167 10.49 -3.96 7.18
C PRO A 167 11.14 -5.07 8.01
N SER A 168 11.01 -5.00 9.32
CA SER A 168 11.60 -5.99 10.21
C SER A 168 10.83 -7.30 10.07
N ASP A 169 11.48 -8.38 9.60
CA ASP A 169 11.01 -9.75 9.86
C ASP A 169 11.23 -10.03 11.34
N THR A 170 10.21 -9.78 12.16
CA THR A 170 10.09 -10.50 13.43
C THR A 170 9.18 -11.68 13.17
N GLY A 171 9.81 -12.85 13.05
CA GLY A 171 9.12 -14.13 13.23
C GLY A 171 8.59 -14.31 14.64
#